data_AF-A0A9X3V9H0-F1
#
_entry.id   AF-A0A9X3V9H0-F1
#
_cell.length_a   1.000
_cell.length_b   1.000
_cell.length_c   1.000
_cell.angle_alpha   90.00
_cell.angle_beta   90.00
_cell.angle_gamma   90.00
#
_symmetry.space_group_name_H-M   'P 1'
#
loop_
_entity.id
_entity.type
_entity.pdbx_description
1 polymer ?
#
loop_
_entity_poly.entity_id
_entity_poly.type
_entity_poly.pdbx_seq_one_letter_code
_entity_poly.pdbx_strand_id
1 'polypeptide(L)'
;MTPSRTNAPPPLPGMLPTQMDIAIRAYGRRAGLLRGGYTVRALKAVDQRLDALVAVCRYYGPACLEAAAAAYEQAVPFDRHGAAFVRVALSEHHETDAPKRVALLGTLVQQHAGAVRDALWFYGAPDTCQHLLASPTPALRDLGVELAGRLALPAHLDGVHTAARDGADQDTCLLACALMGELPARTQEHWTSVLKGQDLARQITTLRALAVIGGHLLQPELRSYIGRLTAADGPSEASHPIGWAAAVDASMGLWAAREPEAALEAVVGGLRIPNETALRVVALAGKIQGLLPVLDFIERLDRPVDPAERDLLQLVFGQVPPELTSTQAVNPAARQSALRALACDVFAANGCTGLEPGHITAWADPVTKDRLWALDAVRIRGASPLHPRTRLEQAFDVGHAMRGWLYHEHAAASGRAFPVLPEDLASRQMGAVEAVQLIAGLEDDGASP
;
A
#
# COMPACT_ATOMS: atom_id res chain seq x y z
N MET A 1 25.26 -20.32 -20.36
CA MET A 1 26.49 -20.86 -19.76
C MET A 1 26.36 -20.80 -18.25
N THR A 2 26.05 -21.93 -17.63
CA THR A 2 25.95 -22.09 -16.17
C THR A 2 27.37 -22.14 -15.58
N PRO A 3 27.71 -21.34 -14.55
CA PRO A 3 28.99 -21.49 -13.87
C PRO A 3 29.07 -22.90 -13.24
N SER A 4 30.20 -23.58 -13.44
CA SER A 4 30.40 -24.95 -12.95
C SER A 4 30.35 -24.98 -11.43
N ARG A 5 29.51 -25.88 -10.87
CA ARG A 5 29.30 -26.11 -9.43
C ARG A 5 30.53 -26.66 -8.68
N THR A 6 31.69 -26.73 -9.31
CA THR A 6 32.84 -27.53 -8.84
C THR A 6 33.67 -26.90 -7.74
N ASN A 7 33.49 -25.62 -7.41
CA ASN A 7 34.27 -24.91 -6.38
C ASN A 7 33.44 -24.22 -5.28
N ALA A 8 32.16 -24.56 -5.13
CA ALA A 8 31.42 -24.09 -3.96
C ALA A 8 31.93 -24.85 -2.71
N PRO A 9 32.14 -24.17 -1.56
CA PRO A 9 32.46 -24.86 -0.32
C PRO A 9 31.41 -25.95 0.02
N PRO A 10 31.67 -26.84 0.97
CA PRO A 10 30.65 -27.78 1.43
C PRO A 10 29.52 -27.04 2.16
N PRO A 11 28.26 -27.52 2.11
CA PRO A 11 27.17 -26.97 2.89
C PRO A 11 27.47 -26.98 4.38
N LEU A 12 27.29 -25.81 5.01
CA LEU A 12 27.48 -25.65 6.44
C LEU A 12 26.35 -26.40 7.18
N PRO A 13 26.67 -27.32 8.10
CA PRO A 13 25.67 -28.01 8.90
C PRO A 13 24.81 -27.00 9.68
N GLY A 14 23.48 -27.23 9.71
CA GLY A 14 22.55 -26.42 10.49
C GLY A 14 22.21 -25.03 9.93
N MET A 15 22.92 -24.54 8.91
CA MET A 15 22.66 -23.22 8.31
C MET A 15 21.29 -23.17 7.62
N LEU A 16 20.95 -24.17 6.80
CA LEU A 16 19.65 -24.21 6.10
C LEU A 16 18.47 -24.24 7.09
N PRO A 17 18.39 -25.15 8.08
CA PRO A 17 17.34 -25.12 9.11
C PRO A 17 17.27 -23.78 9.86
N THR A 18 18.42 -23.20 10.23
CA THR A 18 18.46 -21.91 10.95
C THR A 18 17.88 -20.77 10.10
N GLN A 19 18.23 -20.72 8.81
CA GLN A 19 17.71 -19.68 7.91
C GLN A 19 16.22 -19.87 7.62
N MET A 20 15.74 -21.11 7.54
CA MET A 20 14.31 -21.40 7.43
C MET A 20 13.54 -20.89 8.65
N ASP A 21 13.99 -21.21 9.86
CA ASP A 21 13.38 -20.71 11.10
C ASP A 21 13.35 -19.17 11.16
N ILE A 22 14.43 -18.52 10.72
CA ILE A 22 14.50 -17.06 10.65
C ILE A 22 13.46 -16.50 9.67
N ALA A 23 13.33 -17.10 8.49
CA ALA A 23 12.39 -16.69 7.44
C ALA A 23 10.92 -16.92 7.85
N ILE A 24 10.62 -18.07 8.45
CA ILE A 24 9.28 -18.40 8.98
C ILE A 24 8.84 -17.31 9.97
N ARG A 25 9.69 -17.00 10.95
CA ARG A 25 9.41 -15.96 11.94
C ARG A 25 9.40 -14.55 11.32
N ALA A 26 10.17 -14.30 10.26
CA ALA A 26 10.15 -13.03 9.55
C ALA A 26 8.82 -12.79 8.85
N TYR A 27 8.30 -13.79 8.15
CA TYR A 27 6.98 -13.71 7.53
C TYR A 27 5.87 -13.47 8.56
N GLY A 28 5.90 -14.19 9.70
CA GLY A 28 4.95 -13.95 10.80
C GLY A 28 4.97 -12.51 11.33
N ARG A 29 6.16 -11.90 11.45
CA ARG A 29 6.30 -10.48 11.84
C ARG A 29 5.79 -9.52 10.78
N ARG A 30 5.98 -9.83 9.49
CA ARG A 30 5.59 -8.97 8.36
C ARG A 30 4.10 -8.64 8.40
N ALA A 31 3.24 -9.63 8.67
CA ALA A 31 1.80 -9.41 8.79
C ALA A 31 1.44 -8.42 9.91
N GLY A 32 2.16 -8.44 11.04
CA GLY A 32 2.00 -7.46 12.10
C GLY A 32 2.41 -6.05 11.68
N LEU A 33 3.50 -5.93 10.91
CA LEU A 33 3.97 -4.63 10.38
C LEU A 33 2.99 -4.03 9.37
N LEU A 34 2.38 -4.84 8.51
CA LEU A 34 1.37 -4.35 7.58
C LEU A 34 0.15 -3.80 8.33
N ARG A 35 -0.29 -4.44 9.41
CA ARG A 35 -1.42 -3.94 10.23
C ARG A 35 -1.08 -2.68 11.03
N GLY A 36 0.18 -2.53 11.46
CA GLY A 36 0.62 -1.45 12.34
C GLY A 36 0.98 -0.13 11.66
N GLY A 37 0.68 0.04 10.36
CA GLY A 37 0.98 1.30 9.65
C GLY A 37 2.47 1.55 9.41
N TYR A 38 3.30 0.49 9.34
CA TYR A 38 4.74 0.65 9.17
C TYR A 38 5.15 1.05 7.74
N THR A 39 6.32 1.69 7.67
CA THR A 39 6.91 2.23 6.43
C THR A 39 7.53 1.14 5.55
N VAL A 40 7.78 1.44 4.28
CA VAL A 40 8.48 0.52 3.36
C VAL A 40 9.87 0.18 3.90
N ARG A 41 10.57 1.16 4.50
CA ARG A 41 11.90 0.93 5.09
C ARG A 41 11.84 -0.07 6.25
N ALA A 42 10.80 -0.02 7.07
CA ALA A 42 10.61 -0.99 8.15
C ALA A 42 10.30 -2.41 7.61
N LEU A 43 9.49 -2.50 6.55
CA LEU A 43 9.22 -3.77 5.86
C LEU A 43 10.49 -4.36 5.24
N LYS A 44 11.34 -3.53 4.62
CA LYS A 44 12.59 -3.95 3.99
C LYS A 44 13.50 -4.78 4.92
N ALA A 45 13.61 -4.40 6.19
CA ALA A 45 14.44 -5.12 7.16
C ALA A 45 13.92 -6.54 7.46
N VAL A 46 12.60 -6.76 7.36
CA VAL A 46 11.97 -8.08 7.51
C VAL A 46 12.07 -8.87 6.20
N ASP A 47 11.77 -8.22 5.08
CA ASP A 47 11.77 -8.82 3.74
C ASP A 47 13.17 -9.31 3.34
N GLN A 48 14.24 -8.60 3.72
CA GLN A 48 15.63 -9.03 3.53
C GLN A 48 15.93 -10.42 4.11
N ARG A 49 15.23 -10.82 5.18
CA ARG A 49 15.41 -12.15 5.78
C ARG A 49 14.75 -13.25 4.94
N LEU A 50 13.69 -12.93 4.20
CA LEU A 50 13.04 -13.85 3.26
C LEU A 50 13.92 -14.04 2.03
N ASP A 51 14.46 -12.95 1.49
CA ASP A 51 15.36 -12.99 0.33
C ASP A 51 16.66 -13.73 0.64
N ALA A 52 17.19 -13.58 1.86
CA ALA A 52 18.36 -14.32 2.32
C ALA A 52 18.12 -15.84 2.29
N LEU A 53 16.93 -16.32 2.64
CA LEU A 53 16.61 -17.74 2.57
C LEU A 53 16.70 -18.25 1.13
N VAL A 54 16.10 -17.55 0.16
CA VAL A 54 16.13 -17.95 -1.25
C VAL A 54 17.57 -17.98 -1.78
N ALA A 55 18.39 -16.99 -1.40
CA ALA A 55 19.82 -16.97 -1.76
C ALA A 55 20.60 -18.16 -1.16
N VAL A 56 20.32 -18.53 0.10
CA VAL A 56 20.93 -19.70 0.75
C VAL A 56 20.46 -20.99 0.08
N CYS A 57 19.18 -21.13 -0.22
CA CYS A 57 18.64 -22.34 -0.82
C CYS A 57 19.20 -22.63 -2.22
N ARG A 58 19.60 -21.60 -2.98
CA ARG A 58 20.36 -21.78 -4.25
C ARG A 58 21.62 -22.63 -4.10
N TYR A 59 22.26 -22.58 -2.94
CA TYR A 59 23.45 -23.36 -2.64
C TYR A 59 23.15 -24.83 -2.31
N TYR A 60 22.06 -25.10 -1.61
CA TYR A 60 21.67 -26.44 -1.16
C TYR A 60 20.83 -27.21 -2.18
N GLY A 61 20.27 -26.53 -3.20
CA GLY A 61 19.58 -27.16 -4.32
C GLY A 61 18.30 -27.88 -3.91
N PRO A 62 17.95 -29.03 -4.54
CA PRO A 62 16.69 -29.73 -4.28
C PRO A 62 16.48 -30.19 -2.83
N ALA A 63 17.55 -30.37 -2.05
CA ALA A 63 17.45 -30.75 -0.63
C ALA A 63 16.68 -29.72 0.20
N CYS A 64 16.59 -28.46 -0.27
CA CYS A 64 15.76 -27.43 0.34
C CYS A 64 14.27 -27.75 0.33
N LEU A 65 13.78 -28.49 -0.68
CA LEU A 65 12.37 -28.85 -0.79
C LEU A 65 11.98 -29.83 0.32
N GLU A 66 12.81 -30.83 0.57
CA GLU A 66 12.62 -31.81 1.65
C GLU A 66 12.73 -31.14 3.03
N ALA A 67 13.74 -30.27 3.22
CA ALA A 67 13.88 -29.49 4.44
C ALA A 67 12.65 -28.59 4.70
N ALA A 68 12.05 -28.02 3.64
CA ALA A 68 10.87 -27.16 3.76
C ALA A 68 9.62 -27.94 4.11
N ALA A 69 9.47 -29.15 3.55
CA ALA A 69 8.40 -30.06 3.92
C ALA A 69 8.52 -30.46 5.39
N ALA A 70 9.72 -30.86 5.85
CA ALA A 70 9.98 -31.23 7.24
C ALA A 70 9.74 -30.04 8.20
N ALA A 71 10.21 -28.84 7.86
CA ALA A 71 9.98 -27.65 8.67
C ALA A 71 8.49 -27.31 8.78
N TYR A 72 7.71 -27.48 7.71
CA TYR A 72 6.26 -27.28 7.74
C TYR A 72 5.54 -28.32 8.62
N GLU A 73 5.95 -29.59 8.57
CA GLU A 73 5.37 -30.67 9.38
C GLU A 73 5.69 -30.49 10.88
N GLN A 74 6.87 -29.97 11.19
CA GLN A 74 7.35 -29.75 12.56
C GLN A 74 6.95 -28.38 13.13
N ALA A 75 6.43 -27.48 12.30
CA ALA A 75 6.06 -26.13 12.72
C ALA A 75 4.94 -26.15 13.75
N VAL A 76 5.12 -25.39 14.83
CA VAL A 76 4.07 -25.12 15.81
C VAL A 76 2.92 -24.33 15.16
N PRO A 77 1.68 -24.39 15.69
CA PRO A 77 0.52 -23.76 15.07
C PRO A 77 0.71 -22.27 14.71
N PHE A 78 1.43 -21.52 15.55
CA PHE A 78 1.72 -20.10 15.33
C PHE A 78 2.63 -19.85 14.10
N ASP A 79 3.61 -20.72 13.86
CA ASP A 79 4.61 -20.58 12.80
C ASP A 79 4.19 -21.26 11.49
N ARG A 80 3.14 -22.10 11.53
CA ARG A 80 2.72 -22.94 10.41
C ARG A 80 2.37 -22.14 9.15
N HIS A 81 1.83 -20.95 9.32
CA HIS A 81 1.54 -20.05 8.19
C HIS A 81 2.82 -19.54 7.50
N GLY A 82 3.85 -19.19 8.28
CA GLY A 82 5.16 -18.81 7.74
C GLY A 82 5.92 -20.00 7.15
N ALA A 83 5.76 -21.19 7.71
CA ALA A 83 6.31 -22.42 7.15
C ALA A 83 5.66 -22.77 5.80
N ALA A 84 4.35 -22.56 5.65
CA ALA A 84 3.66 -22.72 4.37
C ALA A 84 4.18 -21.73 3.33
N PHE A 85 4.39 -20.46 3.70
CA PHE A 85 4.99 -19.44 2.82
C PHE A 85 6.37 -19.90 2.31
N VAL A 86 7.26 -20.30 3.23
CA VAL A 86 8.61 -20.77 2.89
C VAL A 86 8.56 -21.99 1.96
N ARG A 87 7.65 -22.93 2.23
CA ARG A 87 7.48 -24.13 1.41
C ARG A 87 7.05 -23.79 -0.02
N VAL A 88 6.12 -22.87 -0.20
CA VAL A 88 5.72 -22.40 -1.54
C VAL A 88 6.87 -21.64 -2.21
N ALA A 89 7.49 -20.69 -1.53
CA ALA A 89 8.59 -19.89 -2.09
C ALA A 89 9.74 -20.76 -2.62
N LEU A 90 10.13 -21.79 -1.86
CA LEU A 90 11.18 -22.71 -2.29
C LEU A 90 10.73 -23.67 -3.39
N SER A 91 9.46 -24.09 -3.39
CA SER A 91 8.89 -24.85 -4.50
C SER A 91 8.93 -24.05 -5.81
N GLU A 92 8.49 -22.80 -5.79
CA GLU A 92 8.51 -21.94 -6.98
C GLU A 92 9.95 -21.68 -7.49
N HIS A 93 10.93 -21.64 -6.60
CA HIS A 93 12.33 -21.40 -6.98
C HIS A 93 13.10 -22.66 -7.42
N HIS A 94 12.75 -23.85 -6.92
CA HIS A 94 13.55 -25.07 -7.09
C HIS A 94 12.85 -26.27 -7.73
N GLU A 95 11.53 -26.38 -7.63
CA GLU A 95 10.80 -27.45 -8.31
C GLU A 95 10.63 -27.07 -9.78
N THR A 96 11.18 -27.88 -10.68
CA THR A 96 11.11 -27.65 -12.13
C THR A 96 9.79 -28.12 -12.74
N ASP A 97 9.10 -29.06 -12.09
CA ASP A 97 7.85 -29.67 -12.54
C ASP A 97 6.64 -28.80 -12.14
N ALA A 98 6.09 -28.06 -13.10
CA ALA A 98 4.95 -27.16 -12.87
C ALA A 98 3.71 -27.86 -12.27
N PRO A 99 3.27 -29.03 -12.78
CA PRO A 99 2.24 -29.84 -12.11
C PRO A 99 2.48 -30.09 -10.61
N LYS A 100 3.71 -30.40 -10.19
CA LYS A 100 4.03 -30.61 -8.76
C LYS A 100 3.93 -29.31 -7.96
N ARG A 101 4.41 -28.21 -8.51
CA ARG A 101 4.24 -26.88 -7.90
C ARG A 101 2.76 -26.58 -7.69
N VAL A 102 1.95 -26.70 -8.74
CA VAL A 102 0.51 -26.42 -8.69
C VAL A 102 -0.24 -27.35 -7.71
N ALA A 103 0.16 -28.62 -7.63
CA ALA A 103 -0.42 -29.55 -6.65
C ALA A 103 -0.11 -29.13 -5.20
N LEU A 104 1.10 -28.65 -4.92
CA LEU A 104 1.47 -28.08 -3.62
C LEU A 104 0.64 -26.83 -3.30
N LEU A 105 0.50 -25.91 -4.25
CA LEU A 105 -0.33 -24.71 -4.11
C LEU A 105 -1.78 -25.10 -3.77
N GLY A 106 -2.34 -26.07 -4.49
CA GLY A 106 -3.70 -26.58 -4.26
C GLY A 106 -3.88 -27.18 -2.86
N THR A 107 -2.86 -27.84 -2.34
CA THR A 107 -2.86 -28.39 -0.98
C THR A 107 -2.84 -27.28 0.08
N LEU A 108 -1.96 -26.29 -0.10
CA LEU A 108 -1.73 -25.26 0.92
C LEU A 108 -2.75 -24.12 0.88
N VAL A 109 -3.34 -23.80 -0.27
CA VAL A 109 -4.27 -22.65 -0.41
C VAL A 109 -5.50 -22.81 0.48
N GLN A 110 -5.98 -24.04 0.69
CA GLN A 110 -7.16 -24.32 1.50
C GLN A 110 -6.99 -23.93 2.98
N GLN A 111 -5.77 -24.01 3.50
CA GLN A 111 -5.47 -23.76 4.92
C GLN A 111 -4.70 -22.47 5.13
N HIS A 112 -3.95 -22.03 4.11
CA HIS A 112 -2.96 -20.97 4.20
C HIS A 112 -2.99 -20.05 2.98
N ALA A 113 -4.18 -19.72 2.45
CA ALA A 113 -4.37 -18.88 1.26
C ALA A 113 -3.48 -17.63 1.23
N GLY A 114 -3.37 -16.88 2.34
CA GLY A 114 -2.51 -15.69 2.42
C GLY A 114 -1.02 -15.98 2.18
N ALA A 115 -0.50 -17.07 2.75
CA ALA A 115 0.90 -17.46 2.57
C ALA A 115 1.19 -17.95 1.15
N VAL A 116 0.25 -18.66 0.54
CA VAL A 116 0.37 -19.09 -0.86
C VAL A 116 0.37 -17.88 -1.80
N ARG A 117 -0.58 -16.95 -1.60
CA ARG A 117 -0.67 -15.69 -2.35
C ARG A 117 0.61 -14.89 -2.27
N ASP A 118 1.05 -14.57 -1.06
CA ASP A 118 2.26 -13.80 -0.82
C ASP A 118 3.48 -14.48 -1.46
N ALA A 119 3.66 -15.79 -1.28
CA ALA A 119 4.79 -16.51 -1.86
C ALA A 119 4.79 -16.47 -3.40
N LEU A 120 3.63 -16.64 -4.04
CA LEU A 120 3.49 -16.56 -5.49
C LEU A 120 3.80 -15.16 -6.03
N TRP A 121 3.34 -14.11 -5.35
CA TRP A 121 3.58 -12.73 -5.77
C TRP A 121 5.06 -12.33 -5.73
N PHE A 122 5.86 -13.03 -4.92
CA PHE A 122 7.26 -12.69 -4.71
C PHE A 122 8.22 -13.64 -5.43
N TYR A 123 7.90 -14.93 -5.46
CA TYR A 123 8.80 -15.98 -5.92
C TYR A 123 8.19 -16.83 -7.03
N GLY A 124 6.98 -16.53 -7.50
CA GLY A 124 6.27 -17.30 -8.53
C GLY A 124 7.14 -17.52 -9.78
N ALA A 125 7.22 -18.78 -10.21
CA ALA A 125 7.93 -19.13 -11.43
C ALA A 125 7.21 -18.55 -12.66
N PRO A 126 7.93 -18.22 -13.75
CA PRO A 126 7.35 -17.55 -14.92
C PRO A 126 6.16 -18.28 -15.56
N ASP A 127 6.16 -19.62 -15.52
CA ASP A 127 5.12 -20.49 -16.08
C ASP A 127 3.98 -20.79 -15.10
N THR A 128 4.16 -20.56 -13.79
CA THR A 128 3.16 -20.89 -12.76
C THR A 128 1.84 -20.16 -13.00
N CYS A 129 1.87 -18.90 -13.44
CA CYS A 129 0.66 -18.12 -13.72
C CYS A 129 -0.20 -18.78 -14.82
N GLN A 130 0.42 -19.21 -15.92
CA GLN A 130 -0.28 -19.89 -17.01
C GLN A 130 -0.95 -21.18 -16.54
N HIS A 131 -0.27 -21.98 -15.72
CA HIS A 131 -0.81 -23.23 -15.20
C HIS A 131 -1.95 -23.02 -14.19
N LEU A 132 -1.87 -21.96 -13.37
CA LEU A 132 -2.94 -21.58 -12.46
C LEU A 132 -4.19 -21.11 -13.21
N LEU A 133 -4.04 -20.25 -14.21
CA LEU A 133 -5.15 -19.76 -15.05
C LEU A 133 -5.85 -20.90 -15.79
N ALA A 134 -5.10 -21.90 -16.25
CA ALA A 134 -5.65 -23.09 -16.92
C ALA A 134 -6.23 -24.14 -15.95
N SER A 135 -6.19 -23.90 -14.63
CA SER A 135 -6.60 -24.90 -13.64
C SER A 135 -8.11 -25.15 -13.68
N PRO A 136 -8.55 -26.43 -13.60
CA PRO A 136 -9.96 -26.74 -13.41
C PRO A 136 -10.45 -26.38 -11.99
N THR A 137 -9.54 -26.21 -11.04
CA THR A 137 -9.86 -25.89 -9.64
C THR A 137 -10.12 -24.38 -9.49
N PRO A 138 -11.32 -23.93 -9.08
CA PRO A 138 -11.66 -22.51 -9.01
C PRO A 138 -10.69 -21.69 -8.16
N ALA A 139 -10.35 -22.16 -6.95
CA ALA A 139 -9.44 -21.45 -6.06
C ALA A 139 -8.02 -21.26 -6.65
N LEU A 140 -7.55 -22.21 -7.48
CA LEU A 140 -6.26 -22.08 -8.17
C LEU A 140 -6.36 -21.12 -9.36
N ARG A 141 -7.50 -21.12 -10.05
CA ARG A 141 -7.77 -20.18 -11.14
C ARG A 141 -7.83 -18.74 -10.65
N ASP A 142 -8.52 -18.50 -9.53
CA ASP A 142 -8.59 -17.19 -8.89
C ASP A 142 -7.19 -16.71 -8.46
N LEU A 143 -6.35 -17.61 -7.92
CA LEU A 143 -4.94 -17.30 -7.66
C LEU A 143 -4.18 -16.92 -8.95
N GLY A 144 -4.46 -17.61 -10.06
CA GLY A 144 -3.87 -17.29 -11.37
C GLY A 144 -4.25 -15.89 -11.86
N VAL A 145 -5.52 -15.51 -11.71
CA VAL A 145 -6.04 -14.17 -12.04
C VAL A 145 -5.36 -13.11 -11.18
N GLU A 146 -5.34 -13.31 -9.87
CA GLU A 146 -4.67 -12.39 -8.93
C GLU A 146 -3.18 -12.24 -9.26
N LEU A 147 -2.49 -13.34 -9.55
CA LEU A 147 -1.06 -13.35 -9.90
C LEU A 147 -0.78 -12.62 -11.21
N ALA A 148 -1.59 -12.85 -12.25
CA ALA A 148 -1.45 -12.18 -13.55
C ALA A 148 -1.57 -10.66 -13.41
N GLY A 149 -2.60 -10.21 -12.67
CA GLY A 149 -2.80 -8.80 -12.36
C GLY A 149 -1.66 -8.23 -11.53
N ARG A 150 -1.35 -8.86 -10.40
CA ARG A 150 -0.32 -8.39 -9.48
C ARG A 150 1.05 -8.30 -10.11
N LEU A 151 1.43 -9.21 -10.99
CA LEU A 151 2.73 -9.16 -11.68
C LEU A 151 2.70 -8.31 -12.96
N ALA A 152 1.55 -7.69 -13.28
CA ALA A 152 1.33 -6.92 -14.50
C ALA A 152 1.84 -7.69 -15.73
N LEU A 153 1.23 -8.84 -16.01
CA LEU A 153 1.63 -9.74 -17.11
C LEU A 153 0.65 -9.66 -18.30
N PRO A 154 0.71 -8.64 -19.18
CA PRO A 154 -0.20 -8.50 -20.33
C PRO A 154 -0.31 -9.72 -21.24
N ALA A 155 0.75 -10.54 -21.33
CA ALA A 155 0.74 -11.79 -22.08
C ALA A 155 -0.31 -12.81 -21.59
N HIS A 156 -0.88 -12.62 -20.40
CA HIS A 156 -1.90 -13.49 -19.81
C HIS A 156 -3.32 -12.92 -19.84
N LEU A 157 -3.57 -11.79 -20.53
CA LEU A 157 -4.91 -11.19 -20.65
C LEU A 157 -5.95 -12.18 -21.18
N ASP A 158 -5.63 -12.93 -22.24
CA ASP A 158 -6.53 -13.95 -22.79
C ASP A 158 -6.85 -15.06 -21.78
N GLY A 159 -5.87 -15.42 -20.95
CA GLY A 159 -6.05 -16.37 -19.86
C GLY A 159 -7.00 -15.84 -18.78
N VAL A 160 -6.89 -14.56 -18.42
CA VAL A 160 -7.80 -13.91 -17.47
C VAL A 160 -9.22 -13.81 -18.04
N HIS A 161 -9.38 -13.46 -19.32
CA HIS A 161 -10.70 -13.46 -19.98
C HIS A 161 -11.32 -14.85 -20.09
N THR A 162 -10.50 -15.88 -20.28
CA THR A 162 -10.96 -17.27 -20.25
C THR A 162 -11.39 -17.66 -18.84
N ALA A 163 -10.60 -17.31 -17.82
CA ALA A 163 -10.96 -17.57 -16.43
C ALA A 163 -12.28 -16.90 -16.03
N ALA A 164 -12.51 -15.65 -16.45
CA ALA A 164 -13.77 -14.94 -16.21
C ALA A 164 -14.97 -15.66 -16.86
N ARG A 165 -14.81 -16.19 -18.09
CA ARG A 165 -15.84 -16.99 -18.77
C ARG A 165 -16.11 -18.31 -18.06
N ASP A 166 -15.08 -18.89 -17.45
CA ASP A 166 -15.16 -20.16 -16.73
C ASP A 166 -15.63 -19.99 -15.26
N GLY A 167 -16.10 -18.80 -14.88
CA GLY A 167 -16.72 -18.52 -13.58
C GLY A 167 -15.79 -18.00 -12.49
N ALA A 168 -14.58 -17.52 -12.83
CA ALA A 168 -13.79 -16.72 -11.90
C ALA A 168 -14.50 -15.40 -11.55
N ASP A 169 -14.19 -14.84 -10.38
CA ASP A 169 -14.82 -13.60 -9.91
C ASP A 169 -14.57 -12.43 -10.88
N GLN A 170 -15.66 -11.88 -11.43
CA GLN A 170 -15.59 -10.86 -12.48
C GLN A 170 -14.87 -9.59 -12.01
N ASP A 171 -15.10 -9.15 -10.77
CA ASP A 171 -14.51 -7.92 -10.25
C ASP A 171 -13.00 -8.08 -10.00
N THR A 172 -12.57 -9.28 -9.59
CA THR A 172 -11.16 -9.67 -9.47
C THR A 172 -10.49 -9.76 -10.83
N CYS A 173 -11.15 -10.32 -11.84
CA CYS A 173 -10.64 -10.32 -13.23
C CYS A 173 -10.47 -8.89 -13.76
N LEU A 174 -11.42 -7.99 -13.51
CA LEU A 174 -11.33 -6.59 -13.93
C LEU A 174 -10.22 -5.83 -13.19
N LEU A 175 -10.00 -6.10 -11.90
CA LEU A 175 -8.85 -5.58 -11.17
C LEU A 175 -7.53 -6.08 -11.78
N ALA A 176 -7.44 -7.35 -12.13
CA ALA A 176 -6.25 -7.89 -12.79
C ALA A 176 -5.99 -7.23 -14.15
N CYS A 177 -7.04 -7.04 -14.95
CA CYS A 177 -7.01 -6.30 -16.20
C CYS A 177 -6.50 -4.86 -15.99
N ALA A 178 -7.06 -4.14 -15.00
CA ALA A 178 -6.65 -2.79 -14.62
C ALA A 178 -5.16 -2.69 -14.26
N LEU A 179 -4.64 -3.65 -13.49
CA LEU A 179 -3.21 -3.73 -13.13
C LEU A 179 -2.30 -4.03 -14.33
N MET A 180 -2.81 -4.72 -15.35
CA MET A 180 -2.12 -4.95 -16.63
C MET A 180 -2.25 -3.77 -17.60
N GLY A 181 -2.98 -2.71 -17.23
CA GLY A 181 -3.17 -1.51 -18.05
C GLY A 181 -4.18 -1.66 -19.18
N GLU A 182 -4.93 -2.76 -19.22
CA GLU A 182 -5.87 -3.09 -20.30
C GLU A 182 -7.25 -3.36 -19.69
N LEU A 183 -8.32 -2.76 -20.23
CA LEU A 183 -9.67 -2.96 -19.73
C LEU A 183 -10.61 -3.44 -20.84
N PRO A 184 -11.48 -4.44 -20.57
CA PRO A 184 -12.52 -4.83 -21.50
C PRO A 184 -13.45 -3.68 -21.88
N ALA A 185 -14.02 -3.75 -23.08
CA ALA A 185 -15.14 -2.90 -23.46
C ALA A 185 -16.30 -3.03 -22.44
N ARG A 186 -17.01 -1.94 -22.17
CA ARG A 186 -18.12 -1.84 -21.19
C ARG A 186 -17.75 -2.02 -19.71
N THR A 187 -16.46 -2.04 -19.35
CA THR A 187 -16.04 -2.06 -17.93
C THR A 187 -16.67 -0.92 -17.12
N GLN A 188 -16.81 0.27 -17.72
CA GLN A 188 -17.42 1.43 -17.09
C GLN A 188 -18.90 1.21 -16.72
N GLU A 189 -19.68 0.57 -17.59
CA GLU A 189 -21.09 0.26 -17.34
C GLU A 189 -21.22 -0.71 -16.16
N HIS A 190 -20.37 -1.74 -16.12
CA HIS A 190 -20.31 -2.71 -15.04
C HIS A 190 -19.97 -2.06 -13.70
N TRP A 191 -18.87 -1.30 -13.62
CA TRP A 191 -18.48 -0.63 -12.39
C TRP A 191 -19.49 0.41 -11.92
N THR A 192 -20.14 1.12 -12.84
CA THR A 192 -21.27 2.01 -12.51
C THR A 192 -22.39 1.24 -11.81
N SER A 193 -22.73 0.06 -12.32
CA SER A 193 -23.74 -0.82 -11.71
C SER A 193 -23.30 -1.29 -10.31
N VAL A 194 -22.05 -1.72 -10.15
CA VAL A 194 -21.50 -2.17 -8.86
C VAL A 194 -21.53 -1.06 -7.81
N LEU A 195 -21.08 0.16 -8.16
CA LEU A 195 -21.11 1.30 -7.25
C LEU A 195 -22.53 1.70 -6.83
N LYS A 196 -23.53 1.49 -7.70
CA LYS A 196 -24.96 1.71 -7.38
C LYS A 196 -25.59 0.59 -6.53
N GLY A 197 -24.94 -0.57 -6.44
CA GLY A 197 -25.40 -1.71 -5.64
C GLY A 197 -25.22 -1.53 -4.12
N GLN A 198 -25.35 -2.64 -3.39
CA GLN A 198 -25.24 -2.69 -1.92
C GLN A 198 -24.11 -3.60 -1.42
N ASP A 199 -23.46 -4.36 -2.32
CA ASP A 199 -22.39 -5.29 -1.94
C ASP A 199 -21.07 -4.52 -1.76
N LEU A 200 -20.76 -4.22 -0.49
CA LEU A 200 -19.55 -3.50 -0.11
C LEU A 200 -18.26 -4.22 -0.52
N ALA A 201 -18.24 -5.57 -0.51
CA ALA A 201 -17.03 -6.31 -0.87
C ALA A 201 -16.70 -6.12 -2.36
N ARG A 202 -17.71 -6.23 -3.22
CA ARG A 202 -17.59 -5.97 -4.67
C ARG A 202 -17.26 -4.51 -4.96
N GLN A 203 -17.85 -3.58 -4.21
CA GLN A 203 -17.54 -2.15 -4.32
C GLN A 203 -16.10 -1.86 -3.96
N ILE A 204 -15.55 -2.44 -2.90
CA ILE A 204 -14.14 -2.27 -2.50
C ILE A 204 -13.20 -2.76 -3.62
N THR A 205 -13.45 -3.94 -4.20
CA THR A 205 -12.64 -4.45 -5.32
C THR A 205 -12.72 -3.52 -6.53
N THR A 206 -13.92 -3.02 -6.86
CA THR A 206 -14.12 -2.04 -7.93
C THR A 206 -13.37 -0.73 -7.67
N LEU A 207 -13.43 -0.20 -6.45
CA LEU A 207 -12.71 1.03 -6.06
C LEU A 207 -11.20 0.83 -6.15
N ARG A 208 -10.68 -0.34 -5.77
CA ARG A 208 -9.26 -0.67 -5.97
C ARG A 208 -8.87 -0.66 -7.44
N ALA A 209 -9.68 -1.26 -8.31
CA ALA A 209 -9.42 -1.28 -9.76
C ALA A 209 -9.44 0.14 -10.35
N LEU A 210 -10.40 0.96 -9.93
CA LEU A 210 -10.45 2.39 -10.30
C LEU A 210 -9.21 3.14 -9.82
N ALA A 211 -8.75 2.85 -8.60
CA ALA A 211 -7.62 3.55 -7.99
C ALA A 211 -6.28 3.21 -8.66
N VAL A 212 -6.14 1.98 -9.15
CA VAL A 212 -5.00 1.56 -9.97
C VAL A 212 -4.90 2.41 -11.24
N ILE A 213 -6.01 2.70 -11.91
CA ILE A 213 -6.04 3.43 -13.20
C ILE A 213 -6.27 4.95 -13.07
N GLY A 214 -6.17 5.52 -11.86
CA GLY A 214 -6.40 6.96 -11.63
C GLY A 214 -7.87 7.40 -11.70
N GLY A 215 -8.82 6.47 -11.76
CA GLY A 215 -10.26 6.70 -11.57
C GLY A 215 -10.93 7.58 -12.63
N HIS A 216 -10.35 7.74 -13.83
CA HIS A 216 -10.77 8.73 -14.84
C HIS A 216 -12.25 8.62 -15.28
N LEU A 217 -12.84 7.43 -15.23
CA LEU A 217 -14.09 7.13 -15.94
C LEU A 217 -15.40 7.36 -15.15
N LEU A 218 -15.38 7.58 -13.83
CA LEU A 218 -16.58 7.48 -12.98
C LEU A 218 -16.77 8.58 -11.91
N GLN A 219 -16.40 9.84 -12.19
CA GLN A 219 -16.48 10.89 -11.14
C GLN A 219 -17.88 11.17 -10.59
N PRO A 220 -18.92 11.37 -11.42
CA PRO A 220 -20.26 11.62 -10.90
C PRO A 220 -20.76 10.45 -10.03
N GLU A 221 -20.52 9.22 -10.47
CA GLU A 221 -20.88 8.00 -9.76
C GLU A 221 -20.13 7.85 -8.44
N LEU A 222 -18.82 8.14 -8.43
CA LEU A 222 -17.99 8.11 -7.24
C LEU A 222 -18.47 9.14 -6.20
N ARG A 223 -18.73 10.38 -6.62
CA ARG A 223 -19.28 11.41 -5.71
C ARG A 223 -20.65 11.00 -5.16
N SER A 224 -21.53 10.45 -6.00
CA SER A 224 -22.83 9.92 -5.56
C SER A 224 -22.67 8.77 -4.56
N TYR A 225 -21.71 7.88 -4.79
CA TYR A 225 -21.40 6.77 -3.90
C TYR A 225 -20.86 7.26 -2.54
N ILE A 226 -19.92 8.20 -2.53
CA ILE A 226 -19.40 8.82 -1.31
C ILE A 226 -20.53 9.49 -0.53
N GLY A 227 -21.42 10.22 -1.22
CA GLY A 227 -22.60 10.83 -0.61
C GLY A 227 -23.49 9.81 0.10
N ARG A 228 -23.72 8.63 -0.50
CA ARG A 228 -24.48 7.54 0.16
C ARG A 228 -23.74 6.94 1.36
N LEU A 229 -22.43 6.70 1.24
CA LEU A 229 -21.63 6.11 2.32
C LEU A 229 -21.50 7.03 3.54
N THR A 230 -21.51 8.33 3.32
CA THR A 230 -21.26 9.34 4.36
C THR A 230 -22.53 10.01 4.87
N ALA A 231 -23.69 9.71 4.28
CA ALA A 231 -24.99 10.15 4.77
C ALA A 231 -25.27 9.69 6.20
N ALA A 232 -25.98 10.50 6.99
CA ALA A 232 -26.28 10.20 8.39
C ALA A 232 -27.12 8.92 8.57
N ASP A 233 -28.03 8.66 7.63
CA ASP A 233 -28.88 7.47 7.52
C ASP A 233 -28.29 6.36 6.63
N GLY A 234 -27.07 6.57 6.11
CA GLY A 234 -26.34 5.59 5.30
C GLY A 234 -25.70 4.46 6.13
N PRO A 235 -25.06 3.48 5.46
CA PRO A 235 -24.32 2.40 6.13
C PRO A 235 -23.33 2.96 7.14
N SER A 236 -23.25 2.40 8.34
CA SER A 236 -22.32 2.81 9.40
C SER A 236 -21.41 1.67 9.83
N GLU A 237 -20.35 1.97 10.58
CA GLU A 237 -19.53 0.97 11.25
C GLU A 237 -20.37 0.01 12.11
N ALA A 238 -21.40 0.50 12.82
CA ALA A 238 -22.28 -0.37 13.60
C ALA A 238 -23.05 -1.39 12.74
N SER A 239 -23.48 -0.99 11.53
CA SER A 239 -24.18 -1.87 10.60
C SER A 239 -23.25 -2.77 9.77
N HIS A 240 -22.03 -2.31 9.50
CA HIS A 240 -21.06 -2.93 8.61
C HIS A 240 -19.61 -2.67 9.11
N PRO A 241 -19.21 -3.30 10.24
CA PRO A 241 -18.03 -2.91 11.01
C PRO A 241 -16.70 -2.98 10.27
N ILE A 242 -16.60 -3.84 9.27
CA ILE A 242 -15.36 -4.00 8.49
C ILE A 242 -15.50 -3.35 7.10
N GLY A 243 -16.65 -3.55 6.46
CA GLY A 243 -16.87 -3.13 5.06
C GLY A 243 -17.00 -1.62 4.89
N TRP A 244 -17.62 -0.92 5.84
CA TRP A 244 -17.88 0.52 5.69
C TRP A 244 -16.59 1.34 5.73
N ALA A 245 -15.74 1.13 6.74
CA ALA A 245 -14.49 1.88 6.88
C ALA A 245 -13.57 1.69 5.66
N ALA A 246 -13.42 0.45 5.18
CA ALA A 246 -12.61 0.15 3.99
C ALA A 246 -13.18 0.78 2.70
N ALA A 247 -14.51 0.80 2.55
CA ALA A 247 -15.17 1.41 1.40
C ALA A 247 -15.07 2.94 1.40
N VAL A 248 -15.29 3.57 2.56
CA VAL A 248 -15.05 5.01 2.75
C VAL A 248 -13.60 5.33 2.45
N ASP A 249 -12.68 4.53 2.96
CA ASP A 249 -11.25 4.76 2.76
C ASP A 249 -10.83 4.76 1.29
N ALA A 250 -11.20 3.70 0.57
CA ALA A 250 -10.87 3.55 -0.85
C ALA A 250 -11.51 4.66 -1.70
N SER A 251 -12.75 5.04 -1.40
CA SER A 251 -13.46 6.09 -2.14
C SER A 251 -12.91 7.50 -1.85
N MET A 252 -12.55 7.79 -0.59
CA MET A 252 -11.91 9.06 -0.22
C MET A 252 -10.50 9.16 -0.80
N GLY A 253 -9.74 8.07 -0.86
CA GLY A 253 -8.43 8.07 -1.52
C GLY A 253 -8.53 8.42 -3.01
N LEU A 254 -9.51 7.85 -3.72
CA LEU A 254 -9.82 8.18 -5.11
C LEU A 254 -10.24 9.64 -5.30
N TRP A 255 -11.10 10.16 -4.42
CA TRP A 255 -11.57 11.53 -4.53
C TRP A 255 -10.44 12.53 -4.22
N ALA A 256 -9.72 12.33 -3.11
CA ALA A 256 -8.65 13.22 -2.68
C ALA A 256 -7.46 13.22 -3.65
N ALA A 257 -7.17 12.10 -4.31
CA ALA A 257 -6.15 12.02 -5.36
C ALA A 257 -6.44 12.94 -6.56
N ARG A 258 -7.71 13.25 -6.83
CA ARG A 258 -8.15 14.05 -7.98
C ARG A 258 -8.55 15.47 -7.64
N GLU A 259 -9.27 15.62 -6.53
CA GLU A 259 -9.87 16.87 -6.08
C GLU A 259 -9.53 17.10 -4.61
N PRO A 260 -8.23 17.26 -4.27
CA PRO A 260 -7.77 17.34 -2.88
C PRO A 260 -8.42 18.50 -2.12
N GLU A 261 -8.67 19.63 -2.79
CA GLU A 261 -9.30 20.80 -2.18
C GLU A 261 -10.78 20.55 -1.86
N ALA A 262 -11.56 20.03 -2.81
CA ALA A 262 -12.97 19.72 -2.59
C ALA A 262 -13.17 18.60 -1.54
N ALA A 263 -12.31 17.59 -1.55
CA ALA A 263 -12.33 16.54 -0.54
C ALA A 263 -12.01 17.11 0.85
N LEU A 264 -11.02 18.02 0.95
CA LEU A 264 -10.68 18.68 2.20
C LEU A 264 -11.81 19.59 2.70
N GLU A 265 -12.44 20.37 1.83
CA GLU A 265 -13.61 21.20 2.17
C GLU A 265 -14.74 20.36 2.76
N ALA A 266 -15.03 19.19 2.18
CA ALA A 266 -16.04 18.29 2.71
C ALA A 266 -15.66 17.75 4.10
N VAL A 267 -14.39 17.37 4.31
CA VAL A 267 -13.91 16.90 5.63
C VAL A 267 -13.99 18.00 6.68
N VAL A 268 -13.54 19.22 6.36
CA VAL A 268 -13.65 20.39 7.25
C VAL A 268 -15.12 20.75 7.51
N GLY A 269 -16.00 20.54 6.53
CA GLY A 269 -17.45 20.69 6.65
C GLY A 269 -18.15 19.61 7.48
N GLY A 270 -17.42 18.65 8.07
CA GLY A 270 -17.97 17.64 8.97
C GLY A 270 -18.45 16.36 8.27
N LEU A 271 -17.86 15.99 7.13
CA LEU A 271 -18.14 14.73 6.46
C LEU A 271 -17.96 13.53 7.41
N ARG A 272 -18.95 12.64 7.47
CA ARG A 272 -18.92 11.46 8.34
C ARG A 272 -17.99 10.38 7.79
N ILE A 273 -16.75 10.37 8.24
CA ILE A 273 -15.71 9.39 7.88
C ILE A 273 -14.84 9.01 9.09
N PRO A 274 -14.07 7.91 9.03
CA PRO A 274 -13.08 7.59 10.06
C PRO A 274 -12.02 8.68 10.21
N ASN A 275 -11.56 8.93 11.44
CA ASN A 275 -10.55 9.96 11.73
C ASN A 275 -9.24 9.73 10.96
N GLU A 276 -8.77 8.48 10.84
CA GLU A 276 -7.56 8.15 10.07
C GLU A 276 -7.72 8.48 8.58
N THR A 277 -8.92 8.31 8.02
CA THR A 277 -9.22 8.70 6.63
C THR A 277 -9.24 10.22 6.49
N ALA A 278 -9.83 10.94 7.45
CA ALA A 278 -9.82 12.41 7.48
C ALA A 278 -8.39 12.98 7.53
N LEU A 279 -7.54 12.44 8.41
CA LEU A 279 -6.13 12.83 8.50
C LEU A 279 -5.40 12.60 7.18
N ARG A 280 -5.69 11.50 6.48
CA ARG A 280 -5.08 11.24 5.18
C ARG A 280 -5.55 12.20 4.09
N VAL A 281 -6.81 12.64 4.11
CA VAL A 281 -7.29 13.71 3.22
C VAL A 281 -6.55 15.02 3.50
N VAL A 282 -6.42 15.39 4.78
CA VAL A 282 -5.67 16.59 5.20
C VAL A 282 -4.21 16.51 4.73
N ALA A 283 -3.55 15.38 4.97
CA ALA A 283 -2.17 15.17 4.59
C ALA A 283 -1.97 15.19 3.07
N LEU A 284 -2.85 14.55 2.29
CA LEU A 284 -2.75 14.54 0.83
C LEU A 284 -3.01 15.95 0.24
N ALA A 285 -3.97 16.69 0.79
CA ALA A 285 -4.26 18.05 0.38
C ALA A 285 -3.14 19.03 0.74
N GLY A 286 -2.59 18.93 1.96
CA GLY A 286 -1.44 19.74 2.42
C GLY A 286 -1.74 21.22 2.60
N LYS A 287 -3.01 21.61 2.80
CA LYS A 287 -3.44 23.01 2.93
C LYS A 287 -3.60 23.41 4.39
N ILE A 288 -3.26 24.67 4.71
CA ILE A 288 -3.32 25.19 6.08
C ILE A 288 -4.72 25.05 6.73
N GLN A 289 -5.80 25.16 5.94
CA GLN A 289 -7.17 25.02 6.43
C GLN A 289 -7.42 23.69 7.14
N GLY A 290 -6.78 22.61 6.66
CA GLY A 290 -6.84 21.29 7.29
C GLY A 290 -5.74 21.07 8.32
N LEU A 291 -4.56 21.65 8.12
CA LEU A 291 -3.40 21.44 8.99
C LEU A 291 -3.59 22.07 10.37
N LEU A 292 -4.13 23.29 10.46
CA LEU A 292 -4.23 24.01 11.75
C LEU A 292 -5.08 23.28 12.79
N PRO A 293 -6.29 22.76 12.47
CA PRO A 293 -7.05 21.95 13.42
C PRO A 293 -6.33 20.67 13.84
N VAL A 294 -5.57 20.05 12.94
CA VAL A 294 -4.81 18.82 13.26
C VAL A 294 -3.62 19.14 14.18
N LEU A 295 -2.90 20.24 13.95
CA LEU A 295 -1.82 20.68 14.83
C LEU A 295 -2.34 20.99 16.24
N ASP A 296 -3.51 21.65 16.34
CA ASP A 296 -4.19 21.88 17.63
C ASP A 296 -4.55 20.58 18.34
N PHE A 297 -5.07 19.61 17.59
CA PHE A 297 -5.38 18.29 18.13
C PHE A 297 -4.13 17.59 18.65
N ILE A 298 -3.06 17.49 17.84
CA ILE A 298 -1.81 16.81 18.21
C ILE A 298 -1.15 17.48 19.41
N GLU A 299 -1.16 18.82 19.49
CA GLU A 299 -0.61 19.58 20.61
C GLU A 299 -1.26 19.20 21.96
N ARG A 300 -2.57 18.92 21.95
CA ARG A 300 -3.35 18.59 23.15
C ARG A 300 -3.26 17.12 23.57
N LEU A 301 -2.63 16.26 22.76
CA LEU A 301 -2.51 14.84 23.06
C LEU A 301 -1.50 14.60 24.17
N ASP A 302 -1.91 13.84 25.19
CA ASP A 302 -1.02 13.33 26.24
C ASP A 302 -0.45 11.93 25.91
N ARG A 303 -0.50 11.54 24.63
CA ARG A 303 -0.02 10.24 24.13
C ARG A 303 0.93 10.40 22.96
N PRO A 304 1.81 9.43 22.66
CA PRO A 304 2.60 9.45 21.43
C PRO A 304 1.68 9.58 20.21
N VAL A 305 2.19 10.20 19.15
CA VAL A 305 1.46 10.26 17.89
C VAL A 305 1.23 8.86 17.33
N ASP A 306 0.01 8.62 16.84
CA ASP A 306 -0.38 7.37 16.20
C ASP A 306 0.16 7.31 14.75
N PRO A 307 0.01 6.17 14.03
CA PRO A 307 0.52 6.05 12.68
C PRO A 307 -0.05 7.08 11.68
N ALA A 308 -1.33 7.43 11.77
CA ALA A 308 -1.95 8.37 10.81
C ALA A 308 -1.46 9.82 11.04
N GLU A 309 -1.29 10.21 12.30
CA GLU A 309 -0.70 11.49 12.70
C GLU A 309 0.78 11.58 12.27
N ARG A 310 1.55 10.48 12.43
CA ARG A 310 2.93 10.40 11.93
C ARG A 310 3.00 10.53 10.43
N ASP A 311 2.12 9.85 9.69
CA ASP A 311 2.06 9.93 8.23
C ASP A 311 1.79 11.37 7.78
N LEU A 312 0.88 12.09 8.44
CA LEU A 312 0.63 13.49 8.16
C LEU A 312 1.86 14.36 8.42
N LEU A 313 2.50 14.21 9.59
CA LEU A 313 3.70 14.98 9.95
C LEU A 313 4.85 14.71 8.96
N GLN A 314 5.10 13.43 8.67
CA GLN A 314 6.14 13.01 7.73
C GLN A 314 5.86 13.50 6.30
N LEU A 315 4.62 13.38 5.82
CA LEU A 315 4.28 13.71 4.44
C LEU A 315 4.23 15.23 4.20
N VAL A 316 3.71 16.01 5.14
CA VAL A 316 3.54 17.46 4.99
C VAL A 316 4.79 18.20 5.47
N PHE A 317 5.27 17.92 6.68
CA PHE A 317 6.39 18.64 7.30
C PHE A 317 7.75 17.97 7.05
N GLY A 318 7.79 16.81 6.40
CA GLY A 318 9.03 16.10 6.04
C GLY A 318 9.71 15.35 7.18
N GLN A 319 9.22 15.50 8.42
CA GLN A 319 9.79 14.88 9.61
C GLN A 319 8.78 14.74 10.75
N VAL A 320 9.07 13.83 11.68
CA VAL A 320 8.33 13.68 12.94
C VAL A 320 9.26 14.00 14.11
N PRO A 321 8.97 15.03 14.92
CA PRO A 321 9.79 15.37 16.08
C PRO A 321 9.88 14.18 17.07
N PRO A 322 11.07 13.84 17.57
CA PRO A 322 11.25 12.70 18.46
C PRO A 322 10.40 12.80 19.74
N GLU A 323 10.18 14.01 20.24
CA GLU A 323 9.34 14.31 21.41
C GLU A 323 7.90 13.81 21.24
N LEU A 324 7.38 13.76 20.01
CA LEU A 324 6.03 13.29 19.71
C LEU A 324 5.95 11.76 19.60
N THR A 325 7.06 11.08 19.38
CA THR A 325 7.11 9.62 19.18
C THR A 325 7.49 8.83 20.43
N SER A 326 8.03 9.51 21.44
CA SER A 326 8.53 8.87 22.67
C SER A 326 7.40 8.27 23.50
N THR A 327 7.55 7.01 23.89
CA THR A 327 6.68 6.34 24.88
C THR A 327 7.07 6.66 26.32
N GLN A 328 8.19 7.35 26.55
CA GLN A 328 8.58 7.83 27.87
C GLN A 328 7.80 9.10 28.20
N ALA A 329 7.63 9.40 29.49
CA ALA A 329 6.99 10.62 29.94
C ALA A 329 7.83 11.84 29.53
N VAL A 330 7.53 12.41 28.36
CA VAL A 330 8.09 13.68 27.90
C VAL A 330 7.24 14.81 28.46
N ASN A 331 7.88 15.87 28.95
CA ASN A 331 7.19 17.07 29.41
C ASN A 331 6.24 17.60 28.30
N PRO A 332 4.94 17.81 28.58
CA PRO A 332 3.99 18.37 27.61
C PRO A 332 4.47 19.68 26.96
N ALA A 333 5.17 20.53 27.70
CA ALA A 333 5.74 21.77 27.16
C ALA A 333 6.81 21.52 26.08
N ALA A 334 7.61 20.45 26.22
CA ALA A 334 8.61 20.09 25.22
C ALA A 334 7.95 19.59 23.92
N ARG A 335 6.87 18.82 24.03
CA ARG A 335 6.08 18.35 22.89
C ARG A 335 5.44 19.52 22.13
N GLN A 336 4.79 20.42 22.86
CA GLN A 336 4.20 21.63 22.33
C GLN A 336 5.25 22.50 21.62
N SER A 337 6.39 22.74 22.28
CA SER A 337 7.49 23.51 21.71
C SER A 337 8.03 22.89 20.42
N ALA A 338 8.23 21.57 20.39
CA ALA A 338 8.74 20.86 19.22
C ALA A 338 7.77 20.93 18.02
N LEU A 339 6.47 20.74 18.26
CA LEU A 339 5.45 20.84 17.22
C LEU A 339 5.35 22.26 16.64
N ARG A 340 5.34 23.27 17.51
CA ARG A 340 5.26 24.68 17.09
C ARG A 340 6.52 25.12 16.35
N ALA A 341 7.70 24.71 16.82
CA ALA A 341 8.96 24.98 16.13
C ALA A 341 8.95 24.38 14.71
N LEU A 342 8.61 23.09 14.59
CA LEU A 342 8.49 22.42 13.30
C LEU A 342 7.56 23.17 12.34
N ALA A 343 6.36 23.51 12.81
CA ALA A 343 5.37 24.18 11.95
C ALA A 343 5.84 25.57 11.52
N CYS A 344 6.36 26.37 12.45
CA CYS A 344 6.88 27.71 12.13
C CYS A 344 8.06 27.65 11.15
N ASP A 345 8.98 26.71 11.33
CA ASP A 345 10.12 26.53 10.41
C ASP A 345 9.64 26.21 8.99
N VAL A 346 8.68 25.29 8.86
CA VAL A 346 8.08 24.94 7.56
C VAL A 346 7.31 26.13 6.99
N PHE A 347 6.48 26.80 7.77
CA PHE A 347 5.71 27.95 7.29
C PHE A 347 6.64 29.10 6.84
N ALA A 348 7.71 29.37 7.58
CA ALA A 348 8.73 30.34 7.19
C ALA A 348 9.41 29.97 5.88
N ALA A 349 9.78 28.69 5.70
CA ALA A 349 10.36 28.17 4.45
C ALA A 349 9.40 28.30 3.25
N ASN A 350 8.10 28.41 3.49
CA ASN A 350 7.06 28.54 2.48
C ASN A 350 6.50 29.98 2.36
N GLY A 351 7.19 30.98 2.95
CA GLY A 351 6.88 32.40 2.74
C GLY A 351 6.20 33.13 3.92
N CYS A 352 5.95 32.46 5.05
CA CYS A 352 5.41 33.10 6.26
C CYS A 352 6.51 33.63 7.18
N THR A 353 7.06 34.82 6.88
CA THR A 353 8.22 35.38 7.58
C THR A 353 7.90 36.11 8.90
N GLY A 354 6.74 35.88 9.51
CA GLY A 354 6.26 36.64 10.67
C GLY A 354 5.57 35.82 11.76
N LEU A 355 5.68 34.49 11.70
CA LEU A 355 5.13 33.59 12.72
C LEU A 355 6.29 32.91 13.44
N GLU A 356 6.30 33.00 14.77
CA GLU A 356 7.28 32.33 15.63
C GLU A 356 6.51 31.47 16.63
N PRO A 357 7.12 30.42 17.21
CA PRO A 357 6.43 29.51 18.13
C PRO A 357 5.73 30.21 19.31
N GLY A 358 6.34 31.28 19.83
CA GLY A 358 5.78 32.08 20.93
C GLY A 358 4.58 32.95 20.55
N HIS A 359 4.36 33.21 19.25
CA HIS A 359 3.20 33.96 18.76
C HIS A 359 1.93 33.10 18.72
N ILE A 360 2.06 31.77 18.75
CA ILE A 360 0.93 30.85 18.68
C ILE A 360 0.34 30.74 20.09
N THR A 361 -0.73 31.48 20.37
CA THR A 361 -1.50 31.27 21.61
C THR A 361 -2.44 30.08 21.45
N ALA A 362 -3.10 29.97 20.30
CA ALA A 362 -3.88 28.82 19.83
C ALA A 362 -3.81 28.74 18.29
N TRP A 363 -3.83 27.54 17.72
CA TRP A 363 -3.76 27.37 16.25
C TRP A 363 -4.98 27.91 15.50
N ALA A 364 -6.13 27.99 16.18
CA ALA A 364 -7.37 28.54 15.62
C ALA A 364 -7.49 30.07 15.75
N ASP A 365 -6.54 30.72 16.44
CA ASP A 365 -6.54 32.16 16.67
C ASP A 365 -6.52 32.96 15.35
N PRO A 366 -7.44 33.92 15.15
CA PRO A 366 -7.45 34.76 13.95
C PRO A 366 -6.11 35.43 13.64
N VAL A 367 -5.37 35.88 14.66
CA VAL A 367 -4.06 36.53 14.44
C VAL A 367 -3.04 35.54 13.86
N THR A 368 -3.11 34.27 14.27
CA THR A 368 -2.26 33.22 13.71
C THR A 368 -2.65 32.95 12.24
N LYS A 369 -3.95 32.90 11.93
CA LYS A 369 -4.43 32.73 10.55
C LYS A 369 -4.05 33.89 9.64
N ASP A 370 -4.20 35.12 10.10
CA ASP A 370 -3.84 36.32 9.34
C ASP A 370 -2.34 36.34 9.01
N ARG A 371 -1.48 35.75 9.85
CA ARG A 371 -0.04 35.61 9.57
C ARG A 371 0.29 34.50 8.56
N LEU A 372 -0.65 33.60 8.29
CA LEU A 372 -0.49 32.45 7.40
C LEU A 372 -1.08 32.66 6.00
N TRP A 373 -1.59 33.86 5.69
CA TRP A 373 -2.23 34.21 4.41
C TRP A 373 -1.43 33.79 3.16
N ALA A 374 -0.09 33.85 3.23
CA ALA A 374 0.79 33.46 2.13
C ALA A 374 0.67 31.96 1.76
N LEU A 375 0.12 31.13 2.65
CA LEU A 375 -0.02 29.69 2.49
C LEU A 375 -1.43 29.25 2.07
N ASP A 376 -2.40 30.16 1.95
CA ASP A 376 -3.79 29.83 1.61
C ASP A 376 -3.87 29.01 0.31
N ALA A 377 -3.10 29.42 -0.69
CA ALA A 377 -3.02 28.74 -1.99
C ALA A 377 -2.00 27.59 -2.03
N VAL A 378 -1.11 27.47 -1.04
CA VAL A 378 0.04 26.55 -1.09
C VAL A 378 -0.35 25.16 -0.58
N ARG A 379 -0.18 24.14 -1.42
CA ARG A 379 -0.17 22.74 -0.98
C ARG A 379 1.24 22.42 -0.48
N ILE A 380 1.40 22.09 0.79
CA ILE A 380 2.69 21.77 1.39
C ILE A 380 2.92 20.25 1.34
N ARG A 381 4.10 19.84 0.89
CA ARG A 381 4.56 18.45 0.84
C ARG A 381 6.06 18.39 1.12
N GLY A 382 6.47 17.60 2.12
CA GLY A 382 7.87 17.46 2.51
C GLY A 382 8.54 18.79 2.86
N ALA A 383 7.88 19.61 3.69
CA ALA A 383 8.31 20.95 4.12
C ALA A 383 8.38 22.02 3.02
N SER A 384 7.95 21.74 1.79
CA SER A 384 8.05 22.66 0.64
C SER A 384 6.73 22.75 -0.12
N PRO A 385 6.56 23.73 -1.02
CA PRO A 385 5.41 23.74 -1.91
C PRO A 385 5.42 22.47 -2.77
N LEU A 386 4.24 21.89 -2.99
CA LEU A 386 4.09 20.68 -3.78
C LEU A 386 4.65 20.94 -5.18
N HIS A 387 5.70 20.21 -5.51
CA HIS A 387 6.32 20.28 -6.83
C HIS A 387 5.40 19.65 -7.88
N PRO A 388 5.30 20.19 -9.11
CA PRO A 388 4.49 19.60 -10.18
C PRO A 388 4.85 18.14 -10.46
N ARG A 389 6.14 17.81 -10.34
CA ARG A 389 6.64 16.42 -10.28
C ARG A 389 6.68 15.98 -8.82
N THR A 390 5.61 15.37 -8.31
CA THR A 390 5.60 14.79 -6.96
C THR A 390 6.66 13.69 -6.87
N ARG A 391 7.65 13.86 -5.98
CA ARG A 391 8.65 12.81 -5.71
C ARG A 391 8.00 11.70 -4.89
N LEU A 392 7.81 10.54 -5.52
CA LEU A 392 7.09 9.42 -4.90
C LEU A 392 7.92 8.69 -3.83
N GLU A 393 9.22 9.00 -3.68
CA GLU A 393 10.07 8.49 -2.59
C GLU A 393 9.50 8.71 -1.20
N GLN A 394 8.67 9.74 -1.01
CA GLN A 394 7.96 10.00 0.25
C GLN A 394 7.04 8.84 0.65
N ALA A 395 6.60 8.03 -0.30
CA ALA A 395 5.85 6.79 -0.05
C ALA A 395 6.66 5.77 0.77
N PHE A 396 7.99 5.87 0.80
CA PHE A 396 8.84 4.98 1.59
C PHE A 396 8.85 5.31 3.08
N ASP A 397 8.49 6.54 3.43
CA ASP A 397 8.60 7.09 4.78
C ASP A 397 7.24 7.16 5.50
N VAL A 398 6.14 6.84 4.80
CA VAL A 398 4.78 6.76 5.35
C VAL A 398 4.26 5.34 5.44
N GLY A 399 3.21 5.15 6.23
CA GLY A 399 2.49 3.90 6.43
C GLY A 399 1.80 3.39 5.16
N HIS A 400 1.43 2.11 5.18
CA HIS A 400 0.88 1.41 4.01
C HIS A 400 -0.40 2.06 3.44
N ALA A 401 -1.28 2.57 4.30
CA ALA A 401 -2.53 3.19 3.88
C ALA A 401 -2.27 4.50 3.12
N MET A 402 -1.43 5.38 3.69
CA MET A 402 -1.03 6.62 3.02
C MET A 402 -0.23 6.34 1.74
N ARG A 403 0.67 5.36 1.77
CA ARG A 403 1.41 4.92 0.59
C ARG A 403 0.50 4.51 -0.57
N GLY A 404 -0.57 3.75 -0.29
CA GLY A 404 -1.57 3.42 -1.30
C GLY A 404 -2.21 4.67 -1.92
N TRP A 405 -2.54 5.68 -1.11
CA TRP A 405 -3.11 6.93 -1.59
C TRP A 405 -2.13 7.75 -2.45
N LEU A 406 -0.82 7.72 -2.14
CA LEU A 406 0.20 8.34 -2.98
C LEU A 406 0.32 7.64 -4.34
N TYR A 407 0.15 6.32 -4.39
CA TYR A 407 0.08 5.59 -5.66
C TYR A 407 -1.16 6.00 -6.47
N HIS A 408 -2.29 6.24 -5.80
CA HIS A 408 -3.51 6.74 -6.45
C HIS A 408 -3.36 8.18 -6.94
N GLU A 409 -2.74 9.08 -6.16
CA GLU A 409 -2.41 10.45 -6.58
C GLU A 409 -1.49 10.43 -7.81
N HIS A 410 -0.48 9.55 -7.82
CA HIS A 410 0.37 9.37 -9.00
C HIS A 410 -0.43 8.90 -10.22
N ALA A 411 -1.24 7.84 -10.08
CA ALA A 411 -2.02 7.29 -11.19
C ALA A 411 -3.02 8.30 -11.75
N ALA A 412 -3.66 9.09 -10.89
CA ALA A 412 -4.57 10.16 -11.28
C ALA A 412 -3.86 11.32 -12.00
N ALA A 413 -2.65 11.68 -11.58
CA ALA A 413 -1.88 12.76 -12.18
C ALA A 413 -1.22 12.36 -13.51
N SER A 414 -0.71 11.13 -13.61
CA SER A 414 -0.01 10.65 -14.81
C SER A 414 -0.93 10.00 -15.85
N GLY A 415 -2.13 9.59 -15.45
CA GLY A 415 -3.03 8.77 -16.26
C GLY A 415 -2.52 7.34 -16.50
N ARG A 416 -1.49 6.90 -15.75
CA ARG A 416 -0.86 5.58 -15.88
C ARG A 416 -1.11 4.74 -14.63
N ALA A 417 -1.26 3.43 -14.83
CA ALA A 417 -1.41 2.52 -13.72
C ALA A 417 -0.15 2.44 -12.86
N PHE A 418 -0.31 2.39 -11.54
CA PHE A 418 0.81 2.11 -10.64
C PHE A 418 1.01 0.60 -10.49
N PRO A 419 2.21 0.04 -10.77
CA PRO A 419 2.39 -1.39 -11.02
C PRO A 419 2.55 -2.25 -9.74
N VAL A 420 2.27 -1.70 -8.56
CA VAL A 420 2.39 -2.39 -7.27
C VAL A 420 1.30 -1.96 -6.30
N LEU A 421 1.02 -2.82 -5.34
CA LEU A 421 0.12 -2.59 -4.23
C LEU A 421 0.90 -2.30 -2.93
N PRO A 422 0.32 -1.59 -1.95
CA PRO A 422 1.03 -1.21 -0.73
C PRO A 422 1.51 -2.41 0.10
N GLU A 423 0.85 -3.56 0.00
CA GLU A 423 1.21 -4.80 0.71
C GLU A 423 2.32 -5.64 0.03
N ASP A 424 2.80 -5.26 -1.17
CA ASP A 424 3.87 -5.97 -1.86
C ASP A 424 5.22 -5.89 -1.09
N LEU A 425 6.23 -6.69 -1.43
CA LEU A 425 7.56 -6.59 -0.79
C LEU A 425 8.16 -5.20 -0.96
N ALA A 426 8.91 -4.76 0.05
CA ALA A 426 9.55 -3.47 0.04
C ALA A 426 10.51 -3.28 -1.13
N SER A 427 11.28 -4.31 -1.51
CA SER A 427 12.20 -4.25 -2.66
C SER A 427 11.46 -3.99 -3.97
N ARG A 428 10.33 -4.66 -4.19
CA ARG A 428 9.49 -4.48 -5.37
C ARG A 428 8.86 -3.09 -5.40
N GLN A 429 8.35 -2.62 -4.27
CA GLN A 429 7.79 -1.27 -4.15
C GLN A 429 8.85 -0.19 -4.42
N MET A 430 10.06 -0.36 -3.88
CA MET A 430 11.18 0.55 -4.14
C MET A 430 11.56 0.57 -5.63
N GLY A 431 11.75 -0.60 -6.25
CA GLY A 431 12.09 -0.69 -7.67
C GLY A 431 11.00 -0.11 -8.59
N ALA A 432 9.72 -0.26 -8.23
CA ALA A 432 8.62 0.34 -8.99
C ALA A 432 8.64 1.88 -8.92
N VAL A 433 8.85 2.45 -7.72
CA VAL A 433 8.98 3.90 -7.54
C VAL A 433 10.19 4.45 -8.31
N GLU A 434 11.34 3.80 -8.20
CA GLU A 434 12.57 4.18 -8.92
C GLU A 434 12.36 4.15 -10.44
N ALA A 435 11.72 3.10 -10.97
CA ALA A 435 11.41 2.98 -12.40
C ALA A 435 10.44 4.08 -12.88
N VAL A 436 9.37 4.36 -12.13
CA VAL A 436 8.41 5.42 -12.45
C VAL A 436 9.09 6.79 -12.47
N GLN A 437 9.96 7.07 -11.51
CA GLN A 437 10.70 8.34 -11.46
C GLN A 437 11.72 8.47 -12.61
N LEU A 438 12.38 7.37 -12.99
CA LEU A 438 13.26 7.35 -14.14
C LEU A 438 12.51 7.65 -15.44
N ILE A 439 11.36 7.00 -15.66
CA ILE A 439 10.51 7.21 -16.84
C ILE A 439 10.06 8.67 -16.91
N ALA A 440 9.57 9.23 -15.79
CA ALA A 440 9.17 10.63 -15.73
C ALA A 440 10.33 11.57 -16.08
N GLY A 441 11.54 11.30 -15.58
CA GLY A 441 12.74 12.08 -15.91
C GLY A 441 13.09 12.06 -17.41
N LEU A 442 12.97 10.90 -18.06
CA LEU A 442 13.28 10.74 -19.48
C LEU A 442 12.28 11.45 -20.41
N GLU A 443 11.00 11.45 -20.04
CA GLU A 443 9.93 12.12 -20.82
C GLU A 443 10.08 13.64 -20.82
N ASP A 444 10.61 14.19 -19.74
CA ASP A 444 10.86 15.61 -19.58
C ASP A 444 12.10 16.10 -20.34
N ASP A 445 13.17 15.30 -20.40
CA ASP A 445 14.36 15.64 -21.18
C ASP A 445 14.06 15.61 -22.70
N GLY A 446 13.05 14.85 -23.12
CA GLY A 446 12.53 14.84 -24.49
C GLY A 446 11.56 16.00 -24.83
N ALA A 447 11.14 16.77 -23.82
CA ALA A 447 10.22 17.91 -23.96
C ALA A 447 10.94 19.28 -23.85
N SER A 448 12.26 19.30 -24.01
CA SER A 448 13.01 20.55 -24.18
C SER A 448 12.86 21.08 -25.62
N PRO A 449 12.45 22.34 -25.83
CA PRO A 449 12.58 22.99 -27.14
C PRO A 449 14.05 23.20 -27.54
#